data_AF-A0A5P9FCB7-F1
#
_entry.id   AF-A0A5P9FCB7-F1
#
_cell.length_a   1.000
_cell.length_b   1.000
_cell.length_c   1.000
_cell.angle_alpha   90.00
_cell.angle_beta   90.00
_cell.angle_gamma   90.00
#
_symmetry.space_group_name_H-M   'P 1'
#
loop_
_entity.id
_entity.type
_entity.pdbx_description
1 polymer ?
#
loop_
_entity_poly.entity_id
_entity_poly.type
_entity_poly.pdbx_seq_one_letter_code
_entity_poly.pdbx_strand_id
1 'polypeptide(L)'
;MARDEARHAGFINDALREAGIRVNLGFLTQQKKYAYFRSKFIYYATYLSLKTGYARCITIYRHLEHNPEHRFHLIFKWFREWCNDEFSHGEAFALLTKTEPKLTESIANKLWIKFFLTAVYSTMWVRDHQRPLFHEARGLDVTCYEQEVFRKTSEISKQMFPLTLDIDHPHWRPNLDRMDAASREVAAAKKRGGLGGMLSHLGGMAKAAIAFVAVFTIPVRQNAVPGSPRLQPAY
;
A
#
# COMPACT_ATOMS: atom_id res chain seq x y z
N MET A 1 -5.39 6.68 16.65
CA MET A 1 -5.83 6.27 15.30
C MET A 1 -6.86 7.21 14.72
N ALA A 2 -8.17 7.07 14.96
CA ALA A 2 -9.19 7.85 14.24
C ALA A 2 -8.98 9.39 14.30
N ARG A 3 -8.57 9.91 15.48
CA ARG A 3 -8.21 11.32 15.63
C ARG A 3 -6.98 11.72 14.80
N ASP A 4 -5.96 10.87 14.74
CA ASP A 4 -4.72 11.14 14.04
C ASP A 4 -4.96 11.08 12.51
N GLU A 5 -5.78 10.14 12.04
CA GLU A 5 -6.21 10.07 10.63
C GLU A 5 -7.06 11.26 10.21
N ALA A 6 -7.93 11.76 11.10
CA ALA A 6 -8.67 12.99 10.86
C ALA A 6 -7.73 14.20 10.73
N ARG A 7 -6.65 14.24 11.53
CA ARG A 7 -5.61 15.26 11.42
C ARG A 7 -4.84 15.14 10.10
N HIS A 8 -4.47 13.92 9.68
CA HIS A 8 -3.85 13.67 8.37
C HIS A 8 -4.71 14.19 7.21
N ALA A 9 -6.01 13.90 7.24
CA ALA A 9 -6.97 14.39 6.25
C ALA A 9 -7.06 15.93 6.28
N GLY A 10 -7.02 16.53 7.46
CA GLY A 10 -6.96 17.99 7.64
C GLY A 10 -5.76 18.62 6.94
N PHE A 11 -4.55 18.07 7.16
CA PHE A 11 -3.33 18.57 6.54
C PHE A 11 -3.35 18.50 5.01
N ILE A 12 -3.87 17.39 4.45
CA ILE A 12 -4.04 17.28 2.99
C ILE A 12 -5.04 18.34 2.51
N ASN A 13 -6.16 18.52 3.22
CA ASN A 13 -7.17 19.49 2.83
C ASN A 13 -6.65 20.94 2.86
N ASP A 14 -5.79 21.28 3.84
CA ASP A 14 -5.13 22.58 3.89
C ASP A 14 -4.18 22.78 2.70
N ALA A 15 -3.36 21.80 2.36
CA ALA A 15 -2.48 21.87 1.18
C ALA A 15 -3.27 21.95 -0.14
N LEU A 16 -4.39 21.25 -0.26
CA LEU A 16 -5.29 21.36 -1.42
C LEU A 16 -5.91 22.75 -1.51
N ARG A 17 -6.28 23.36 -0.38
CA ARG A 17 -6.83 24.72 -0.34
C ARG A 17 -5.81 25.74 -0.87
N GLU A 18 -4.53 25.60 -0.52
CA GLU A 18 -3.44 26.45 -1.04
C GLU A 18 -3.31 26.32 -2.58
N ALA A 19 -3.59 25.14 -3.13
CA ALA A 19 -3.65 24.89 -4.57
C ALA A 19 -5.00 25.30 -5.22
N GLY A 20 -5.90 25.98 -4.50
CA GLY A 20 -7.21 26.42 -5.00
C GLY A 20 -8.27 25.31 -5.07
N ILE A 21 -7.99 24.11 -4.55
CA ILE A 21 -8.90 22.96 -4.54
C ILE A 21 -9.61 22.89 -3.20
N ARG A 22 -10.93 23.08 -3.19
CA ARG A 22 -11.74 22.98 -1.95
C ARG A 22 -12.42 21.62 -1.87
N VAL A 23 -12.12 20.85 -0.83
CA VAL A 23 -12.76 19.57 -0.55
C VAL A 23 -13.67 19.68 0.67
N ASN A 24 -14.93 19.27 0.53
CA ASN A 24 -15.86 19.20 1.65
C ASN A 24 -15.79 17.80 2.31
N LEU A 25 -14.99 17.69 3.38
CA LEU A 25 -14.79 16.44 4.11
C LEU A 25 -16.09 15.89 4.73
N GLY A 26 -16.99 16.77 5.18
CA GLY A 26 -18.29 16.38 5.75
C GLY A 26 -19.18 15.69 4.72
N PHE A 27 -19.28 16.27 3.53
CA PHE A 27 -20.00 15.67 2.40
C PHE A 27 -19.42 14.31 2.00
N LEU A 28 -18.09 14.22 1.85
CA LEU A 28 -17.44 12.96 1.47
C LEU A 28 -17.71 11.84 2.49
N THR A 29 -17.73 12.17 3.78
CA THR A 29 -18.03 11.22 4.86
C THR A 29 -19.47 10.70 4.78
N GLN A 30 -20.43 11.56 4.43
CA GLN A 30 -21.84 11.19 4.29
C GLN A 30 -22.13 10.39 3.02
N GLN A 31 -21.43 10.68 1.92
CA GLN A 31 -21.63 10.00 0.63
C GLN A 31 -20.94 8.63 0.55
N LYS A 32 -19.97 8.37 1.43
CA LYS A 32 -19.21 7.13 1.39
C LYS A 32 -20.10 5.95 1.80
N LYS A 33 -20.32 5.01 0.87
CA LYS A 33 -20.96 3.73 1.17
C LYS A 33 -20.01 2.86 1.99
N TYR A 34 -20.43 2.45 3.19
CA TYR A 34 -19.71 1.51 4.02
C TYR A 34 -19.95 0.08 3.53
N ALA A 35 -18.88 -0.70 3.43
CA ALA A 35 -18.94 -2.12 3.14
C ALA A 35 -18.59 -2.90 4.42
N TYR A 36 -19.40 -3.90 4.75
CA TYR A 36 -19.08 -4.81 5.84
C TYR A 36 -17.90 -5.70 5.44
N PHE A 37 -16.96 -5.86 6.36
CA PHE A 37 -15.83 -6.77 6.24
C PHE A 37 -15.71 -7.61 7.50
N ARG A 38 -15.40 -8.90 7.36
CA ARG A 38 -15.14 -9.75 8.53
C ARG A 38 -13.91 -9.24 9.29
N SER A 39 -13.97 -9.21 10.62
CA SER A 39 -12.94 -8.59 11.46
C SER A 39 -11.52 -9.08 11.16
N LYS A 40 -11.32 -10.39 10.94
CA LYS A 40 -9.98 -10.95 10.61
C LYS A 40 -9.32 -10.31 9.38
N PHE A 41 -10.11 -9.93 8.38
CA PHE A 41 -9.60 -9.29 7.17
C PHE A 41 -9.29 -7.82 7.39
N ILE A 42 -10.02 -7.16 8.31
CA ILE A 42 -9.70 -5.81 8.76
C ILE A 42 -8.34 -5.81 9.46
N TYR A 43 -8.04 -6.80 10.31
CA TYR A 43 -6.72 -6.91 10.94
C TYR A 43 -5.59 -6.98 9.90
N TYR A 44 -5.68 -7.85 8.89
CA TYR A 44 -4.62 -7.96 7.88
C TYR A 44 -4.53 -6.71 6.99
N ALA A 45 -5.68 -6.25 6.47
CA ALA A 45 -5.72 -5.13 5.54
C ALA A 45 -5.27 -3.82 6.21
N THR A 46 -5.78 -3.52 7.40
CA THR A 46 -5.44 -2.30 8.12
C THR A 46 -4.01 -2.35 8.65
N TYR A 47 -3.56 -3.47 9.24
CA TYR A 47 -2.16 -3.62 9.64
C TYR A 47 -1.21 -3.39 8.46
N LEU A 48 -1.48 -4.02 7.32
CA LEU A 48 -0.63 -3.86 6.14
C LEU A 48 -0.72 -2.45 5.57
N SER A 49 -1.90 -1.81 5.57
CA SER A 49 -2.05 -0.41 5.15
C SER A 49 -1.18 0.53 5.98
N LEU A 50 -1.16 0.36 7.30
CA LEU A 50 -0.37 1.20 8.21
C LEU A 50 1.14 0.94 8.05
N LYS A 51 1.56 -0.33 7.96
CA LYS A 51 2.97 -0.69 7.75
C LYS A 51 3.49 -0.20 6.39
N THR A 52 2.67 -0.36 5.35
CA THR A 52 2.96 0.17 4.02
C THR A 52 2.99 1.70 4.03
N GLY A 53 2.03 2.35 4.70
CA GLY A 53 1.95 3.80 4.85
C GLY A 53 3.22 4.35 5.50
N TYR A 54 3.63 3.77 6.62
CA TYR A 54 4.92 4.06 7.25
C TYR A 54 6.09 3.89 6.28
N ALA A 55 6.23 2.72 5.62
CA ALA A 55 7.32 2.43 4.70
C ALA A 55 7.41 3.45 3.55
N ARG A 56 6.26 3.89 3.03
CA ARG A 56 6.18 4.94 2.02
C ARG A 56 6.65 6.28 2.56
N CYS A 57 6.06 6.72 3.66
CA CYS A 57 6.34 8.03 4.22
C CYS A 57 7.81 8.14 4.66
N ILE A 58 8.39 7.11 5.28
CA ILE A 58 9.79 7.12 5.72
C ILE A 58 10.76 7.12 4.54
N THR A 59 10.45 6.37 3.47
CA THR A 59 11.28 6.36 2.26
C THR A 59 11.30 7.74 1.60
N ILE A 60 10.14 8.42 1.54
CA ILE A 60 10.05 9.79 1.02
C ILE A 60 10.79 10.76 1.93
N TYR A 61 10.56 10.68 3.25
CA TYR A 61 11.18 11.56 4.23
C TYR A 61 12.71 11.48 4.16
N ARG A 62 13.27 10.27 4.16
CA ARG A 62 14.72 10.04 4.06
C ARG A 62 15.29 10.53 2.74
N HIS A 63 14.58 10.32 1.62
CA HIS A 63 14.99 10.89 0.33
C HIS A 63 15.09 12.41 0.37
N LEU A 64 14.11 13.08 0.99
CA LEU A 64 14.04 14.54 1.11
C LEU A 64 14.98 15.13 2.18
N GLU A 65 15.54 14.31 3.07
CA GLU A 65 16.64 14.73 3.95
C GLU A 65 17.97 14.79 3.20
N HIS A 66 18.22 13.82 2.32
CA HIS A 66 19.43 13.79 1.50
C HIS A 66 19.36 14.75 0.30
N ASN A 67 18.15 15.02 -0.20
CA ASN A 67 17.89 15.84 -1.38
C ASN A 67 16.86 16.96 -1.05
N PRO A 68 17.24 17.95 -0.23
CA PRO A 68 16.31 18.99 0.24
C PRO A 68 15.71 19.86 -0.88
N GLU A 69 16.39 19.97 -2.02
CA GLU A 69 15.94 20.69 -3.23
C GLU A 69 14.69 20.06 -3.86
N HIS A 70 14.47 18.76 -3.64
CA HIS A 70 13.27 18.05 -4.11
C HIS A 70 12.04 18.27 -3.20
N ARG A 71 12.16 19.08 -2.15
CA ARG A 71 11.06 19.43 -1.23
C ARG A 71 10.31 20.66 -1.74
N PHE A 72 9.39 20.46 -2.67
CA PHE A 72 8.61 21.54 -3.29
C PHE A 72 7.44 22.08 -2.44
N HIS A 73 7.12 21.45 -1.30
CA HIS A 73 6.01 21.86 -0.44
C HIS A 73 6.29 21.64 1.05
N LEU A 74 5.73 22.49 1.92
CA LEU A 74 5.96 22.42 3.38
C LEU A 74 5.34 21.18 4.03
N ILE A 75 4.32 20.59 3.41
CA ILE A 75 3.66 19.36 3.89
C ILE A 75 4.66 18.23 4.20
N PHE A 76 5.75 18.15 3.44
CA PHE A 76 6.77 17.13 3.63
C PHE A 76 7.60 17.29 4.92
N LYS A 77 7.59 18.47 5.55
CA LYS A 77 8.24 18.65 6.85
C LYS A 77 7.52 17.88 7.97
N TRP A 78 6.22 17.63 7.81
CA TRP A 78 5.41 16.88 8.79
C TRP A 78 5.41 15.36 8.54
N PHE A 79 6.10 14.89 7.49
CA PHE A 79 6.12 13.46 7.18
C PHE A 79 6.76 12.64 8.29
N ARG A 80 7.69 13.20 9.07
CA ARG A 80 8.30 12.49 10.19
C ARG A 80 7.26 12.16 11.26
N GLU A 81 6.47 13.15 11.66
CA GLU A 81 5.40 12.99 12.64
C GLU A 81 4.32 12.04 12.12
N TRP A 82 3.93 12.21 10.85
CA TRP A 82 3.01 11.29 10.18
C TRP A 82 3.56 9.85 10.23
N CYS A 83 4.83 9.62 9.89
CA CYS A 83 5.45 8.29 9.99
C CYS A 83 5.31 7.70 11.40
N ASN A 84 5.53 8.51 12.44
CA ASN A 84 5.43 8.04 13.82
C ASN A 84 3.99 7.66 14.20
N ASP A 85 2.99 8.39 13.69
CA ASP A 85 1.58 8.04 13.88
C ASP A 85 1.26 6.69 13.22
N GLU A 86 1.62 6.52 11.94
CA GLU A 86 1.40 5.28 11.17
C GLU A 86 2.10 4.08 11.80
N PHE A 87 3.33 4.28 12.28
CA PHE A 87 4.09 3.27 13.01
C PHE A 87 3.34 2.86 14.29
N SER A 88 2.95 3.84 15.11
CA SER A 88 2.25 3.60 16.39
C SER A 88 0.90 2.93 16.19
N HIS A 89 0.17 3.28 15.13
CA HIS A 89 -1.07 2.61 14.75
C HIS A 89 -0.82 1.16 14.36
N GLY A 90 0.24 0.89 13.59
CA GLY A 90 0.66 -0.46 13.23
C GLY A 90 1.04 -1.30 14.45
N GLU A 91 1.70 -0.70 15.45
CA GLU A 91 2.03 -1.38 16.72
C GLU A 91 0.78 -1.78 17.50
N ALA A 92 -0.25 -0.93 17.54
CA ALA A 92 -1.51 -1.27 18.19
C ALA A 92 -2.17 -2.50 17.55
N PHE A 93 -2.19 -2.58 16.22
CA PHE A 93 -2.68 -3.76 15.51
C PHE A 93 -1.81 -5.01 15.72
N ALA A 94 -0.49 -4.84 15.83
CA ALA A 94 0.41 -5.95 16.15
C ALA A 94 0.08 -6.55 17.53
N LEU A 95 -0.09 -5.70 18.55
CA LEU A 95 -0.47 -6.13 19.90
C LEU A 95 -1.81 -6.85 19.91
N LEU A 96 -2.84 -6.28 19.26
CA LEU A 96 -4.17 -6.91 19.16
C LEU A 96 -4.12 -8.24 18.40
N THR A 97 -3.28 -8.37 17.39
CA THR A 97 -3.15 -9.62 16.64
C THR A 97 -2.40 -10.68 17.45
N LYS A 98 -1.45 -10.27 18.31
CA LYS A 98 -0.72 -11.19 19.21
C LYS A 98 -1.59 -11.83 20.28
N THR A 99 -2.66 -11.16 20.72
CA THR A 99 -3.59 -11.78 21.69
C THR A 99 -4.39 -12.93 21.07
N GLU A 100 -4.42 -13.05 19.74
CA GLU A 100 -5.19 -14.05 19.00
C GLU A 100 -4.32 -14.84 17.99
N PRO A 101 -3.46 -15.78 18.45
CA PRO A 101 -2.49 -16.48 17.61
C PRO A 101 -3.10 -17.19 16.39
N LYS A 102 -4.36 -17.64 16.52
CA LYS A 102 -5.13 -18.27 15.44
C LYS A 102 -5.17 -17.42 14.17
N LEU A 103 -5.09 -16.09 14.28
CA LEU A 103 -5.07 -15.16 13.14
C LEU A 103 -3.81 -15.29 12.26
N THR A 104 -2.73 -15.91 12.73
CA THR A 104 -1.47 -15.96 11.94
C THR A 104 -0.93 -17.38 11.75
N GLU A 105 -1.34 -18.34 12.57
CA GLU A 105 -0.71 -19.66 12.60
C GLU A 105 -1.33 -20.69 11.64
N SER A 106 -2.65 -20.60 11.40
CA SER A 106 -3.36 -21.60 10.57
C SER A 106 -2.98 -21.51 9.09
N ILE A 107 -3.00 -22.65 8.39
CA ILE A 107 -2.72 -22.70 6.94
C ILE A 107 -3.65 -21.75 6.18
N ALA A 108 -4.94 -21.75 6.50
CA ALA A 108 -5.92 -20.87 5.87
C ALA A 108 -5.60 -19.39 6.10
N ASN A 109 -5.19 -19.00 7.31
CA ASN A 109 -4.85 -17.60 7.59
C ASN A 109 -3.51 -17.20 6.96
N LYS A 110 -2.54 -18.10 6.86
CA LYS A 110 -1.30 -17.87 6.09
C LYS A 110 -1.59 -17.60 4.61
N LEU A 111 -2.54 -18.34 4.00
CA LEU A 111 -2.99 -18.06 2.64
C LEU A 111 -3.68 -16.69 2.51
N TRP A 112 -4.49 -16.30 3.49
CA TRP A 112 -5.08 -14.95 3.53
C TRP A 112 -4.01 -13.86 3.66
N ILE A 113 -3.03 -14.04 4.55
CA ILE A 113 -1.90 -13.11 4.69
C ILE A 113 -1.16 -12.97 3.35
N LYS A 114 -0.85 -14.08 2.69
CA LYS A 114 -0.24 -14.08 1.35
C LYS A 114 -1.10 -13.31 0.34
N PHE A 115 -2.42 -13.53 0.37
CA PHE A 115 -3.36 -12.83 -0.52
C PHE A 115 -3.34 -11.33 -0.27
N PHE A 116 -3.43 -10.88 0.98
CA PHE A 116 -3.40 -9.44 1.31
C PHE A 116 -2.07 -8.78 0.96
N LEU A 117 -0.94 -9.44 1.24
CA LEU A 117 0.39 -8.97 0.80
C LEU A 117 0.42 -8.79 -0.72
N THR A 118 -0.05 -9.80 -1.46
CA THR A 118 -0.05 -9.77 -2.92
C THR A 118 -0.97 -8.67 -3.46
N ALA A 119 -2.18 -8.54 -2.90
CA ALA A 119 -3.15 -7.53 -3.27
C ALA A 119 -2.66 -6.11 -3.01
N VAL A 120 -2.11 -5.84 -1.83
CA VAL A 120 -1.60 -4.51 -1.50
C VAL A 120 -0.40 -4.16 -2.39
N TYR A 121 0.59 -5.04 -2.53
CA TYR A 121 1.77 -4.74 -3.34
C TYR A 121 1.40 -4.55 -4.82
N SER A 122 0.53 -5.41 -5.37
CA SER A 122 0.08 -5.29 -6.76
C SER A 122 -0.71 -4.01 -7.02
N THR A 123 -1.63 -3.65 -6.10
CA THR A 123 -2.45 -2.44 -6.26
C THR A 123 -1.64 -1.16 -6.13
N MET A 124 -0.63 -1.15 -5.25
CA MET A 124 0.31 -0.05 -5.16
C MET A 124 1.10 0.10 -6.45
N TRP A 125 1.66 -1.02 -6.94
CA TRP A 125 2.46 -1.03 -8.17
C TRP A 125 1.76 -0.32 -9.31
N VAL A 126 0.53 -0.78 -9.58
CA VAL A 126 -0.34 -0.21 -10.61
C VAL A 126 -0.62 1.27 -10.34
N ARG A 127 -0.98 1.64 -9.11
CA ARG A 127 -1.38 3.02 -8.78
C ARG A 127 -0.24 4.01 -8.95
N ASP A 128 0.96 3.68 -8.48
CA ASP A 128 2.07 4.61 -8.46
C ASP A 128 2.70 4.77 -9.86
N HIS A 129 2.80 3.68 -10.63
CA HIS A 129 3.22 3.74 -12.05
C HIS A 129 2.21 4.51 -12.92
N GLN A 130 0.94 4.56 -12.53
CA GLN A 130 -0.08 5.39 -13.20
C GLN A 130 -0.09 6.85 -12.73
N ARG A 131 0.71 7.21 -11.72
CA ARG A 131 0.82 8.57 -11.17
C ARG A 131 2.29 9.01 -11.08
N PRO A 132 3.02 9.05 -12.21
CA PRO A 132 4.47 9.25 -12.20
C PRO A 132 4.88 10.65 -11.76
N LEU A 133 4.06 11.68 -12.06
CA LEU A 133 4.34 13.10 -11.76
C LEU A 133 4.74 13.34 -10.31
N PHE A 134 4.13 12.62 -9.35
CA PHE A 134 4.47 12.76 -7.94
C PHE A 134 5.91 12.33 -7.63
N HIS A 135 6.41 11.27 -8.29
CA HIS A 135 7.76 10.74 -8.11
C HIS A 135 8.79 11.51 -8.93
N GLU A 136 8.44 11.86 -10.17
CA GLU A 136 9.26 12.70 -11.05
C GLU A 136 9.56 14.06 -10.42
N ALA A 137 8.56 14.72 -9.83
CA ALA A 137 8.74 16.00 -9.13
C ALA A 137 9.72 15.94 -7.94
N ARG A 138 10.06 14.73 -7.47
CA ARG A 138 11.00 14.49 -6.37
C ARG A 138 12.30 13.83 -6.83
N GLY A 139 12.51 13.68 -8.14
CA GLY A 139 13.69 12.98 -8.67
C GLY A 139 13.74 11.49 -8.29
N LEU A 140 12.59 10.87 -8.03
CA LEU A 140 12.50 9.45 -7.67
C LEU A 140 12.11 8.61 -8.88
N ASP A 141 12.88 7.56 -9.15
CA ASP A 141 12.42 6.46 -9.99
C ASP A 141 11.31 5.68 -9.26
N VAL A 142 10.11 5.65 -9.85
CA VAL A 142 8.92 5.00 -9.26
C VAL A 142 9.19 3.53 -8.95
N THR A 143 9.87 2.86 -9.88
CA THR A 143 10.20 1.45 -9.78
C THR A 143 11.10 1.14 -8.58
N CYS A 144 12.21 1.88 -8.45
CA CYS A 144 13.14 1.74 -7.34
C CYS A 144 12.47 2.08 -6.00
N TYR A 145 11.69 3.17 -5.98
CA TYR A 145 10.92 3.59 -4.83
C TYR A 145 9.97 2.48 -4.35
N GLU A 146 9.17 1.89 -5.24
CA GLU A 146 8.21 0.87 -4.85
C GLU A 146 8.86 -0.42 -4.37
N GLN A 147 9.94 -0.86 -5.02
CA GLN A 147 10.70 -2.03 -4.55
C GLN A 147 11.28 -1.81 -3.15
N GLU A 148 11.78 -0.61 -2.87
CA GLU A 148 12.26 -0.27 -1.53
C GLU A 148 11.13 -0.23 -0.50
N VAL A 149 9.96 0.31 -0.86
CA VAL A 149 8.77 0.27 0.00
C VAL A 149 8.34 -1.17 0.28
N PHE A 150 8.35 -2.06 -0.72
CA PHE A 150 8.04 -3.48 -0.52
C PHE A 150 9.06 -4.17 0.38
N ARG A 151 10.36 -3.88 0.21
CA ARG A 151 11.41 -4.41 1.07
C ARG A 151 11.19 -4.00 2.53
N LYS A 152 11.03 -2.70 2.79
CA LYS A 152 10.75 -2.18 4.14
C LYS A 152 9.47 -2.76 4.73
N THR A 153 8.40 -2.82 3.94
CA THR A 153 7.11 -3.38 4.38
C THR A 153 7.23 -4.87 4.72
N SER A 154 7.95 -5.64 3.90
CA SER A 154 8.22 -7.05 4.16
C SER A 154 8.98 -7.23 5.46
N GLU A 155 10.06 -6.45 5.69
CA GLU A 155 10.84 -6.52 6.92
C GLU A 155 10.02 -6.21 8.17
N ILE A 156 9.29 -5.10 8.19
CA ILE A 156 8.49 -4.72 9.38
C ILE A 156 7.29 -5.65 9.58
N SER A 157 6.76 -6.27 8.52
CA SER A 157 5.63 -7.21 8.65
C SER A 157 6.01 -8.52 9.34
N LYS A 158 7.30 -8.92 9.33
CA LYS A 158 7.80 -10.12 10.03
C LYS A 158 7.52 -10.11 11.53
N GLN A 159 7.28 -8.93 12.10
CA GLN A 159 6.79 -8.73 13.46
C GLN A 159 5.55 -9.59 13.77
N MET A 160 4.66 -9.77 12.78
CA MET A 160 3.38 -10.46 12.94
C MET A 160 3.14 -11.57 11.94
N PHE A 161 3.60 -11.39 10.70
CA PHE A 161 3.36 -12.35 9.64
C PHE A 161 4.47 -13.41 9.62
N PRO A 162 4.11 -14.71 9.54
CA PRO A 162 5.08 -15.81 9.52
C PRO A 162 5.69 -16.04 8.12
N LEU A 163 5.41 -15.13 7.18
CA LEU A 163 5.87 -15.20 5.80
C LEU A 163 5.95 -13.81 5.19
N THR A 164 6.78 -13.70 4.16
CA THR A 164 6.90 -12.54 3.27
C THR A 164 6.88 -13.00 1.81
N LEU A 165 6.59 -12.09 0.89
CA LEU A 165 6.64 -12.38 -0.55
C LEU A 165 8.09 -12.36 -1.04
N ASP A 166 8.41 -13.24 -1.99
CA ASP A 166 9.69 -13.22 -2.68
C ASP A 166 9.68 -12.16 -3.79
N ILE A 167 9.98 -10.91 -3.41
CA ILE A 167 9.92 -9.74 -4.31
C ILE A 167 11.09 -9.68 -5.31
N ASP A 168 12.13 -10.50 -5.11
CA ASP A 168 13.28 -10.60 -6.02
C ASP A 168 13.10 -11.76 -7.03
N HIS A 169 12.00 -12.51 -6.93
CA HIS A 169 11.72 -13.64 -7.83
C HIS A 169 11.64 -13.16 -9.29
N PRO A 170 12.19 -13.89 -10.28
CA PRO A 170 12.21 -13.47 -11.68
C PRO A 170 10.81 -13.23 -12.29
N HIS A 171 9.78 -13.85 -11.72
CA HIS A 171 8.38 -13.64 -12.11
C HIS A 171 7.66 -12.51 -11.35
N TRP A 172 8.26 -11.92 -10.31
CA TRP A 172 7.63 -10.86 -9.52
C TRP A 172 7.36 -9.64 -10.40
N ARG A 173 8.44 -8.98 -10.83
CA ARG A 173 8.38 -7.72 -11.56
C ARG A 173 7.64 -7.82 -12.90
N PRO A 174 7.93 -8.80 -13.78
CA PRO A 174 7.24 -8.87 -15.08
C PRO A 174 5.73 -9.03 -14.96
N ASN A 175 5.23 -9.71 -13.92
CA ASN A 175 3.79 -9.85 -13.72
C ASN A 175 3.16 -8.60 -13.09
N LEU A 176 3.88 -7.86 -12.24
CA LEU A 176 3.45 -6.53 -11.80
C LEU A 176 3.30 -5.56 -12.99
N ASP A 177 4.26 -5.54 -13.92
CA ASP A 177 4.20 -4.72 -15.12
C ASP A 177 3.03 -5.12 -16.05
N ARG A 178 2.77 -6.43 -16.17
CA ARG A 178 1.58 -6.93 -16.89
C ARG A 178 0.27 -6.47 -16.25
N MET A 179 0.20 -6.43 -14.92
CA MET A 179 -0.98 -5.89 -14.22
C MET A 179 -1.16 -4.40 -14.46
N ASP A 180 -0.08 -3.61 -14.49
CA ASP A 180 -0.18 -2.18 -14.85
C ASP A 180 -0.68 -2.00 -16.28
N ALA A 181 -0.06 -2.69 -17.25
CA ALA A 181 -0.47 -2.64 -18.65
C ALA A 181 -1.96 -3.03 -18.83
N ALA A 182 -2.40 -4.11 -18.19
CA ALA A 182 -3.78 -4.55 -18.21
C ALA A 182 -4.74 -3.54 -17.56
N SER A 183 -4.33 -2.89 -16.46
CA SER A 183 -5.09 -1.83 -15.81
C SER A 183 -5.28 -0.60 -16.72
N ARG A 184 -4.23 -0.21 -17.46
CA ARG A 184 -4.30 0.86 -18.47
C ARG A 184 -5.23 0.51 -19.62
N GLU A 185 -5.17 -0.74 -20.11
CA GLU A 185 -6.08 -1.25 -21.14
C GLU A 185 -7.54 -1.17 -20.68
N VAL A 186 -7.83 -1.56 -19.43
CA VAL A 186 -9.18 -1.46 -18.84
C VAL A 186 -9.64 -0.02 -18.75
N ALA A 187 -8.77 0.90 -18.31
CA ALA A 187 -9.10 2.32 -18.24
C ALA A 187 -9.40 2.91 -19.64
N ALA A 188 -8.61 2.56 -20.65
CA ALA A 188 -8.84 2.98 -22.03
C ALA A 188 -10.13 2.39 -22.61
N ALA A 189 -10.40 1.11 -22.34
CA ALA A 189 -11.60 0.41 -22.77
C ALA A 189 -12.89 1.06 -22.20
N LYS A 190 -12.87 1.43 -20.91
CA LYS A 190 -13.97 2.18 -20.27
C LYS A 190 -14.22 3.53 -20.93
N LYS A 191 -13.16 4.26 -21.30
CA LYS A 191 -13.28 5.54 -22.01
C LYS A 191 -13.83 5.38 -23.42
N ARG A 192 -13.45 4.30 -24.11
CA ARG A 192 -13.92 4.00 -25.48
C ARG A 192 -15.42 3.67 -25.52
N GLY A 193 -15.92 2.88 -24.57
CA GLY A 193 -17.31 2.42 -24.55
C GLY A 193 -17.69 1.51 -25.73
N GLY A 194 -18.97 1.19 -25.85
CA GLY A 194 -19.52 0.30 -26.88
C GLY A 194 -19.07 -1.16 -26.77
N LEU A 195 -19.46 -1.99 -27.75
CA LEU A 195 -19.13 -3.43 -27.78
C LEU A 195 -17.62 -3.68 -27.83
N GLY A 196 -16.89 -2.91 -28.64
CA GLY A 196 -15.42 -2.99 -28.72
C GLY A 196 -14.74 -2.64 -27.38
N GLY A 197 -15.23 -1.61 -26.69
CA GLY A 197 -14.76 -1.27 -25.34
C GLY A 197 -15.11 -2.35 -24.31
N MET A 198 -16.29 -2.98 -24.40
CA MET A 198 -16.67 -4.08 -23.51
C MET A 198 -15.75 -5.30 -23.68
N LEU A 199 -15.42 -5.68 -24.92
CA LEU A 199 -14.51 -6.80 -25.20
C LEU A 199 -13.09 -6.50 -24.69
N SER A 200 -12.53 -5.31 -24.98
CA SER A 200 -11.22 -4.91 -24.44
C SER A 200 -11.22 -4.84 -22.91
N HIS A 201 -12.31 -4.39 -22.29
CA HIS A 201 -12.45 -4.35 -20.83
C HIS A 201 -12.36 -5.76 -20.23
N LEU A 202 -13.13 -6.71 -20.77
CA LEU A 202 -13.08 -8.11 -20.32
C LEU A 202 -11.69 -8.73 -20.55
N GLY A 203 -11.09 -8.48 -21.71
CA GLY A 203 -9.74 -8.93 -22.04
C GLY A 203 -8.68 -8.40 -21.05
N GLY A 204 -8.71 -7.10 -20.75
CA GLY A 204 -7.81 -6.50 -19.77
C GLY A 204 -8.03 -7.02 -18.35
N MET A 205 -9.29 -7.24 -17.93
CA MET A 205 -9.57 -7.88 -16.63
C MET A 205 -9.04 -9.31 -16.55
N ALA A 206 -9.18 -10.10 -17.62
CA ALA A 206 -8.61 -11.44 -17.67
C ALA A 206 -7.07 -11.42 -17.59
N LYS A 207 -6.41 -10.52 -18.34
CA LYS A 207 -4.94 -10.34 -18.27
C LYS A 207 -4.47 -9.95 -16.86
N ALA A 208 -5.16 -9.01 -16.21
CA ALA A 208 -4.85 -8.61 -14.84
C ALA A 208 -5.02 -9.77 -13.85
N ALA A 209 -6.09 -10.55 -13.98
CA ALA A 209 -6.34 -11.72 -13.14
C ALA A 209 -5.26 -12.80 -13.31
N ILE A 210 -4.87 -13.10 -14.55
CA ILE A 210 -3.80 -14.08 -14.84
C ILE A 210 -2.47 -13.62 -14.22
N ALA A 211 -2.10 -12.35 -14.41
CA ALA A 211 -0.87 -11.80 -13.85
C ALA A 211 -0.91 -11.79 -12.31
N PHE A 212 -2.04 -11.45 -11.70
CA PHE A 212 -2.22 -11.51 -10.24
C PHE A 212 -2.06 -12.93 -9.71
N VAL A 213 -2.68 -13.93 -10.36
CA VAL A 213 -2.52 -15.35 -9.99
C VAL A 213 -1.06 -15.77 -10.12
N ALA A 214 -0.37 -15.36 -11.18
CA ALA A 214 1.05 -15.65 -11.37
C ALA A 214 1.94 -15.06 -10.26
N VAL A 215 1.63 -13.87 -9.74
CA VAL A 215 2.32 -13.30 -8.56
C VAL A 215 1.92 -14.07 -7.30
N PHE A 216 0.64 -14.37 -7.12
CA PHE A 216 0.13 -15.08 -5.94
C PHE A 216 0.67 -16.51 -5.83
N THR A 217 1.09 -17.14 -6.92
CA THR A 217 1.69 -18.49 -6.90
C THR A 217 3.20 -18.49 -6.66
N ILE A 218 3.88 -17.33 -6.66
CA ILE A 218 5.30 -17.23 -6.31
C ILE A 218 5.52 -17.79 -4.88
N PRO A 219 6.56 -18.62 -4.66
CA PRO A 219 6.89 -19.13 -3.33
C PRO A 219 7.07 -18.01 -2.31
N VAL A 220 6.68 -18.26 -1.06
CA VAL A 220 6.87 -17.30 0.03
C VAL A 220 8.19 -17.57 0.74
N ARG A 221 8.79 -16.52 1.31
CA ARG A 221 9.90 -16.66 2.26
C ARG A 221 9.31 -16.78 3.66
N GLN A 222 9.49 -17.94 4.30
CA GLN A 222 9.01 -18.15 5.66
C GLN A 222 9.93 -17.48 6.68
N ASN A 223 9.36 -17.02 7.79
CA ASN A 223 10.12 -16.45 8.90
C ASN A 223 9.49 -16.84 10.23
N ALA A 224 10.32 -16.91 11.28
CA ALA A 224 9.83 -16.98 12.64
C ALA A 224 9.21 -15.62 13.02
N VAL A 225 8.07 -15.65 13.69
CA VAL A 225 7.46 -14.45 14.26
C VAL A 225 8.08 -14.26 15.65
N PRO A 226 8.62 -13.07 15.99
CA PRO A 226 9.26 -12.86 17.29
C PRO A 226 8.25 -13.00 18.43
N GLY A 227 8.74 -13.44 19.60
CA GLY A 227 7.93 -13.59 20.81
C GLY A 227 7.42 -12.24 21.33
N SER A 228 8.29 -11.23 21.36
CA SER A 228 7.90 -9.85 21.60
C SER A 228 7.55 -9.16 20.29
N PRO A 229 6.37 -8.54 20.16
CA PRO A 229 6.04 -7.78 18.97
C PRO A 229 6.74 -6.42 18.92
N ARG A 230 7.49 -5.98 19.94
CA ARG A 230 8.04 -4.62 19.96
C ARG A 230 9.04 -4.40 18.82
N LEU A 231 8.72 -3.48 17.90
CA LEU A 231 9.68 -2.96 16.94
C LEU A 231 10.27 -1.64 17.44
N GLN A 232 11.56 -1.41 17.17
CA GLN A 232 12.11 -0.06 17.24
C GLN A 232 11.87 0.63 15.90
N PRO A 233 11.38 1.88 15.88
CA PRO A 233 11.31 2.64 14.64
C PRO A 233 12.71 2.72 14.04
N ALA A 234 12.86 2.27 12.79
CA ALA A 234 14.06 2.55 12.03
C ALA A 234 13.97 4.02 11.63
N TYR A 235 14.66 4.87 12.38
CA TYR A 235 14.94 6.23 11.94
C TYR A 235 16.07 6.12 10.92
#